data_AF-A0A7J6DL44-F1
#
_entry.id   AF-A0A7J6DL44-F1
#
_cell.length_a   1.000
_cell.length_b   1.000
_cell.length_c   1.000
_cell.angle_alpha   90.00
_cell.angle_beta   90.00
_cell.angle_gamma   90.00
#
_symmetry.space_group_name_H-M   'P 1'
#
loop_
_entity.id
_entity.type
_entity.pdbx_description
1 polymer ?
#
loop_
_entity_poly.entity_id
_entity_poly.type
_entity_poly.pdbx_seq_one_letter_code
_entity_poly.pdbx_strand_id
1 'polypeptide(L)'
;MGSTTGWFIHAKADIPIDDEKSVNTSTLFKPIRATDAELEGQPDLYRLLHVATNKYVSYHRMPEPLEESLYVAYTSPSTNKYYDDVFKIMDFESIVIFPEQVAFKQHGTQNKFLSCRSFKNHPYLQFLDGTDEGDTTVANVIYTVGDGFVRIKNLSTGKFWRRSPNWIWADSDKTEDDKSSDFQNTIFWPVKLGDNVVALRSVVNDRFLKGITLDGVTDCLNAAETGMPNQVKLEVVETLIERNIYDVEYHTEVGKVYNVIEKDSVTSRNTSYTTEDTVTLKFSHKKSKSKTLGGSVSLKLGAKATLKLDVIPAYLGGQIELSAELTGTVQWGTTDLTETVTETMNAVKVAPRTRKTVTLVATHGICEVPFSYTRRDYYHNKRNPEIKRLHDGIYKGINTTNIDYVTKEEPLPTSD
;
A
#
# COMPACT_ATOMS: atom_id res chain seq x y z
N MET A 1 -31.83 -5.48 -34.99
CA MET A 1 -30.76 -4.89 -34.17
C MET A 1 -31.38 -4.44 -32.85
N GLY A 2 -31.38 -5.32 -31.84
CA GLY A 2 -31.83 -4.98 -30.50
C GLY A 2 -30.66 -4.40 -29.72
N SER A 3 -30.84 -3.22 -29.13
CA SER A 3 -29.80 -2.55 -28.35
C SER A 3 -29.42 -3.39 -27.12
N THR A 4 -28.24 -3.97 -27.12
CA THR A 4 -27.59 -4.46 -25.90
C THR A 4 -27.08 -3.25 -25.12
N THR A 5 -27.93 -2.63 -24.30
CA THR A 5 -27.46 -1.73 -23.24
C THR A 5 -26.69 -2.57 -22.23
N GLY A 6 -25.37 -2.71 -22.44
CA GLY A 6 -24.46 -3.32 -21.48
C GLY A 6 -24.39 -2.47 -20.21
N TRP A 7 -24.44 -3.13 -19.05
CA TRP A 7 -24.31 -2.50 -17.74
C TRP A 7 -22.83 -2.39 -17.39
N PHE A 8 -22.12 -1.52 -18.10
CA PHE A 8 -20.71 -1.25 -17.83
C PHE A 8 -20.55 -0.55 -16.49
N ILE A 9 -19.47 -0.88 -15.78
CA ILE A 9 -19.14 -0.25 -14.52
C ILE A 9 -18.32 1.01 -14.80
N HIS A 10 -18.73 2.12 -14.21
CA HIS A 10 -18.02 3.38 -14.29
C HIS A 10 -17.67 3.88 -12.90
N ALA A 11 -16.41 4.23 -12.66
CA ALA A 11 -15.96 4.85 -11.42
C ALA A 11 -16.24 6.37 -11.43
N LYS A 12 -17.52 6.75 -11.30
CA LYS A 12 -17.99 8.14 -11.49
C LYS A 12 -18.97 8.67 -10.44
N ALA A 13 -19.35 7.85 -9.44
CA ALA A 13 -20.26 8.30 -8.40
C ALA A 13 -19.52 9.18 -7.39
N ASP A 14 -20.07 10.37 -7.08
CA ASP A 14 -19.46 11.33 -6.15
C ASP A 14 -19.63 10.92 -4.68
N ILE A 15 -20.69 10.16 -4.38
CA ILE A 15 -21.01 9.63 -3.04
C ILE A 15 -21.43 8.16 -3.13
N PRO A 16 -21.23 7.37 -2.05
CA PRO A 16 -21.81 6.03 -1.96
C PRO A 16 -23.34 6.05 -2.03
N ILE A 17 -23.92 5.07 -2.72
CA ILE A 17 -25.37 4.89 -2.87
C ILE A 17 -25.71 3.48 -2.37
N ASP A 18 -26.07 3.41 -1.09
CA ASP A 18 -26.33 2.15 -0.37
C ASP A 18 -27.78 1.66 -0.49
N ASP A 19 -28.46 2.01 -1.60
CA ASP A 19 -29.79 1.51 -1.90
C ASP A 19 -29.70 0.22 -2.71
N GLU A 20 -30.13 -0.89 -2.09
CA GLU A 20 -30.19 -2.22 -2.71
C GLU A 20 -31.22 -2.32 -3.84
N LYS A 21 -32.13 -1.34 -3.99
CA LYS A 21 -33.16 -1.34 -5.04
C LYS A 21 -32.80 -0.47 -6.24
N SER A 22 -31.78 0.37 -6.11
CA SER A 22 -31.36 1.33 -7.14
C SER A 22 -30.45 0.67 -8.20
N VAL A 23 -31.04 -0.14 -9.07
CA VAL A 23 -30.33 -0.99 -10.05
C VAL A 23 -29.29 -0.24 -10.91
N ASN A 24 -29.53 1.03 -11.26
CA ASN A 24 -28.65 1.84 -12.12
C ASN A 24 -27.58 2.64 -11.38
N THR A 25 -27.74 2.85 -10.07
CA THR A 25 -26.94 3.83 -9.32
C THR A 25 -26.37 3.28 -8.03
N SER A 26 -26.82 2.11 -7.58
CA SER A 26 -26.25 1.44 -6.41
C SER A 26 -24.75 1.26 -6.59
N THR A 27 -23.99 1.56 -5.55
CA THR A 27 -22.53 1.36 -5.53
C THR A 27 -22.16 0.10 -4.73
N LEU A 28 -23.14 -0.70 -4.31
CA LEU A 28 -22.94 -1.87 -3.48
C LEU A 28 -22.49 -3.07 -4.31
N PHE A 29 -21.32 -3.61 -3.93
CA PHE A 29 -20.81 -4.89 -4.43
C PHE A 29 -20.55 -5.83 -3.26
N LYS A 30 -20.87 -7.10 -3.45
CA LYS A 30 -20.61 -8.18 -2.51
C LYS A 30 -19.48 -9.06 -3.05
N PRO A 31 -18.29 -9.08 -2.42
CA PRO A 31 -17.26 -10.05 -2.76
C PRO A 31 -17.69 -11.45 -2.30
N ILE A 32 -17.52 -12.44 -3.18
CA ILE A 32 -17.85 -13.84 -2.92
C ILE A 32 -16.63 -14.67 -3.33
N ARG A 33 -16.08 -15.44 -2.39
CA ARG A 33 -14.91 -16.29 -2.66
C ARG A 33 -15.23 -17.29 -3.78
N ALA A 34 -14.32 -17.43 -4.74
CA ALA A 34 -14.42 -18.45 -5.77
C ALA A 34 -14.13 -19.83 -5.15
N THR A 35 -15.03 -20.79 -5.36
CA THR A 35 -14.95 -22.14 -4.78
C THR A 35 -15.02 -23.23 -5.84
N ASP A 36 -14.77 -22.87 -7.09
CA ASP A 36 -14.71 -23.78 -8.24
C ASP A 36 -13.61 -24.81 -8.01
N ALA A 37 -13.86 -26.07 -8.38
CA ALA A 37 -12.92 -27.16 -8.14
C ALA A 37 -11.58 -26.92 -8.84
N GLU A 38 -11.60 -26.29 -10.02
CA GLU A 38 -10.40 -25.95 -10.79
C GLU A 38 -9.56 -24.83 -10.16
N LEU A 39 -10.13 -24.09 -9.19
CA LEU A 39 -9.49 -22.99 -8.48
C LEU A 39 -9.10 -23.35 -7.03
N GLU A 40 -9.24 -24.62 -6.66
CA GLU A 40 -8.90 -25.11 -5.33
C GLU A 40 -7.45 -24.75 -4.95
N GLY A 41 -7.26 -24.30 -3.70
CA GLY A 41 -5.95 -23.87 -3.19
C GLY A 41 -5.57 -22.41 -3.49
N GLN A 42 -6.42 -21.63 -4.17
CA GLN A 42 -6.19 -20.20 -4.43
C GLN A 42 -7.12 -19.32 -3.56
N PRO A 43 -6.71 -18.93 -2.34
CA PRO A 43 -7.58 -18.26 -1.38
C PRO A 43 -7.99 -16.83 -1.77
N ASP A 44 -7.23 -16.20 -2.66
CA ASP A 44 -7.36 -14.77 -2.99
C ASP A 44 -8.24 -14.52 -4.23
N LEU A 45 -8.95 -15.53 -4.71
CA LEU A 45 -9.83 -15.45 -5.86
C LEU A 45 -11.28 -15.19 -5.43
N TYR A 46 -11.86 -14.14 -5.98
CA TYR A 46 -13.20 -13.67 -5.65
C TYR A 46 -13.99 -13.32 -6.91
N ARG A 47 -15.31 -13.44 -6.80
CA ARG A 47 -16.28 -12.85 -7.70
C ARG A 47 -16.89 -11.62 -7.04
N LEU A 48 -17.22 -10.61 -7.83
CA LEU A 48 -17.91 -9.43 -7.35
C LEU A 48 -19.37 -9.50 -7.81
N LEU A 49 -20.31 -9.48 -6.87
CA LEU A 49 -21.75 -9.45 -7.15
C LEU A 49 -22.27 -8.03 -6.96
N HIS A 50 -22.77 -7.39 -8.01
CA HIS A 50 -23.47 -6.11 -7.89
C HIS A 50 -24.83 -6.35 -7.20
N VAL A 51 -25.03 -5.74 -6.03
CA VAL A 51 -26.12 -6.08 -5.10
C VAL A 51 -27.49 -5.78 -5.72
N ALA A 52 -27.67 -4.59 -6.28
CA ALA A 52 -28.99 -4.17 -6.77
C ALA A 52 -29.45 -4.93 -8.02
N THR A 53 -28.52 -5.36 -8.89
CA THR A 53 -28.87 -6.20 -10.05
C THR A 53 -28.90 -7.69 -9.72
N ASN A 54 -28.31 -8.09 -8.59
CA ASN A 54 -28.01 -9.48 -8.24
C ASN A 54 -27.28 -10.23 -9.38
N LYS A 55 -26.23 -9.61 -9.92
CA LYS A 55 -25.46 -10.12 -11.06
C LYS A 55 -23.96 -9.96 -10.83
N TYR A 56 -23.17 -10.91 -11.31
CA TYR A 56 -21.72 -10.93 -11.23
C TYR A 56 -21.10 -9.96 -12.24
N VAL A 57 -20.03 -9.32 -11.78
CA VAL A 57 -19.11 -8.54 -12.60
C VAL A 57 -18.27 -9.50 -13.43
N SER A 58 -18.09 -9.17 -14.70
CA SER A 58 -17.23 -9.89 -15.63
C SER A 58 -16.32 -8.93 -16.39
N TYR A 59 -15.17 -9.43 -16.79
CA TYR A 59 -14.18 -8.75 -17.61
C TYR A 59 -14.45 -9.04 -19.09
N HIS A 60 -14.76 -7.98 -19.84
CA HIS A 60 -15.13 -8.08 -21.24
C HIS A 60 -13.90 -8.28 -22.14
N ARG A 61 -13.81 -9.44 -22.79
CA ARG A 61 -12.70 -9.79 -23.71
C ARG A 61 -13.07 -9.74 -25.20
N MET A 62 -14.26 -9.27 -25.56
CA MET A 62 -14.72 -9.27 -26.96
C MET A 62 -14.39 -7.92 -27.63
N PRO A 63 -14.02 -7.92 -28.93
CA PRO A 63 -13.58 -6.73 -29.62
C PRO A 63 -14.71 -5.73 -29.86
N GLU A 64 -14.44 -4.46 -29.54
CA GLU A 64 -15.18 -3.22 -29.83
C GLU A 64 -16.65 -3.11 -29.34
N PRO A 65 -17.09 -1.94 -28.84
CA PRO A 65 -16.32 -0.71 -28.59
C PRO A 65 -15.73 -0.61 -27.16
N LEU A 66 -15.85 -1.66 -26.34
CA LEU A 66 -15.50 -1.65 -24.91
C LEU A 66 -14.68 -2.89 -24.52
N GLU A 67 -13.63 -3.15 -25.30
CA GLU A 67 -12.63 -4.15 -24.97
C GLU A 67 -12.02 -3.86 -23.59
N GLU A 68 -11.70 -4.91 -22.84
CA GLU A 68 -11.07 -4.83 -21.51
C GLU A 68 -11.88 -4.08 -20.42
N SER A 69 -13.19 -3.96 -20.59
CA SER A 69 -14.06 -3.26 -19.63
C SER A 69 -14.70 -4.19 -18.60
N LEU A 70 -15.05 -3.64 -17.43
CA LEU A 70 -15.88 -4.35 -16.44
C LEU A 70 -17.37 -4.13 -16.72
N TYR A 71 -18.15 -5.20 -16.67
CA TYR A 71 -19.60 -5.12 -16.86
C TYR A 71 -20.35 -6.13 -16.00
N VAL A 72 -21.58 -5.79 -15.65
CA VAL A 72 -22.45 -6.65 -14.85
C VAL A 72 -23.24 -7.56 -15.79
N ALA A 73 -22.90 -8.85 -15.77
CA ALA A 73 -23.20 -9.75 -16.88
C ALA A 73 -24.17 -10.88 -16.50
N TYR A 74 -23.83 -11.64 -15.46
CA TYR A 74 -24.38 -12.98 -15.24
C TYR A 74 -25.13 -13.07 -13.91
N THR A 75 -26.28 -13.74 -13.86
CA THR A 75 -27.01 -14.01 -12.61
C THR A 75 -26.46 -15.21 -11.83
N SER A 76 -25.48 -15.91 -12.41
CA SER A 76 -24.78 -17.06 -11.84
C SER A 76 -23.29 -16.96 -12.15
N PRO A 77 -22.43 -17.62 -11.37
CA PRO A 77 -21.01 -17.74 -11.70
C PRO A 77 -20.79 -18.20 -13.14
N SER A 78 -19.80 -17.62 -13.82
CA SER A 78 -19.38 -18.03 -15.15
C SER A 78 -18.87 -19.46 -15.11
N THR A 79 -19.45 -20.32 -15.96
CA THR A 79 -18.97 -21.69 -16.20
C THR A 79 -18.01 -21.74 -17.38
N ASN A 80 -17.65 -20.57 -17.93
CA ASN A 80 -16.70 -20.47 -19.03
C ASN A 80 -15.28 -20.81 -18.53
N LYS A 81 -14.52 -21.52 -19.36
CA LYS A 81 -13.13 -21.93 -19.08
C LYS A 81 -12.21 -20.76 -18.75
N TYR A 82 -12.58 -19.54 -19.16
CA TYR A 82 -11.77 -18.34 -18.98
C TYR A 82 -11.96 -17.65 -17.62
N TYR A 83 -12.94 -18.06 -16.80
CA TYR A 83 -13.26 -17.47 -15.49
C TYR A 83 -13.22 -15.93 -15.52
N ASP A 84 -13.93 -15.35 -16.49
CA ASP A 84 -13.98 -13.92 -16.76
C ASP A 84 -14.66 -13.11 -15.66
N ASP A 85 -15.32 -13.76 -14.71
CA ASP A 85 -15.95 -13.18 -13.52
C ASP A 85 -15.14 -13.40 -12.23
N VAL A 86 -13.95 -13.99 -12.33
CA VAL A 86 -13.06 -14.26 -11.19
C VAL A 86 -11.89 -13.30 -11.22
N PHE A 87 -11.69 -12.62 -10.09
CA PHE A 87 -10.66 -11.64 -9.87
C PHE A 87 -9.75 -12.08 -8.74
N LYS A 88 -8.45 -11.87 -8.92
CA LYS A 88 -7.50 -11.96 -7.81
C LYS A 88 -7.51 -10.65 -7.04
N ILE A 89 -7.84 -10.71 -5.75
CA ILE A 89 -7.78 -9.54 -4.87
C ILE A 89 -6.33 -9.34 -4.43
N MET A 90 -5.86 -8.11 -4.58
CA MET A 90 -4.53 -7.70 -4.15
C MET A 90 -4.66 -6.60 -3.11
N ASP A 91 -3.99 -6.78 -1.97
CA ASP A 91 -3.79 -5.70 -1.03
C ASP A 91 -2.76 -4.71 -1.60
N PHE A 92 -3.20 -3.49 -1.91
CA PHE A 92 -2.34 -2.45 -2.44
C PHE A 92 -1.18 -2.10 -1.50
N GLU A 93 -1.34 -2.25 -0.18
CA GLU A 93 -0.24 -2.00 0.78
C GLU A 93 0.88 -3.05 0.69
N SER A 94 0.56 -4.22 0.13
CA SER A 94 1.51 -5.32 -0.11
C SER A 94 2.34 -5.15 -1.37
N ILE A 95 1.94 -4.25 -2.28
CA ILE A 95 2.68 -3.97 -3.52
C ILE A 95 4.03 -3.35 -3.18
N VAL A 96 5.10 -3.87 -3.79
CA VAL A 96 6.44 -3.32 -3.65
C VAL A 96 6.73 -2.37 -4.79
N ILE A 97 6.77 -1.07 -4.48
CA ILE A 97 7.21 -0.02 -5.39
C ILE A 97 8.59 0.40 -4.91
N PHE A 98 9.62 -0.04 -5.64
CA PHE A 98 11.00 0.30 -5.34
C PHE A 98 11.32 1.75 -5.74
N PRO A 99 12.31 2.37 -5.08
CA PRO A 99 13.05 3.46 -5.70
C PRO A 99 13.67 3.03 -7.03
N GLU A 100 13.91 4.01 -7.89
CA GLU A 100 14.42 3.77 -9.24
C GLU A 100 15.79 3.10 -9.26
N GLN A 101 16.70 3.49 -8.33
CA GLN A 101 18.03 2.90 -8.22
C GLN A 101 18.28 2.43 -6.78
N VAL A 102 18.60 1.14 -6.63
CA VAL A 102 18.79 0.48 -5.34
C VAL A 102 19.99 -0.46 -5.35
N ALA A 103 20.49 -0.76 -4.16
CA ALA A 103 21.36 -1.90 -3.88
C ALA A 103 20.61 -2.87 -2.96
N PHE A 104 20.98 -4.14 -3.03
CA PHE A 104 20.44 -5.18 -2.17
C PHE A 104 21.53 -5.65 -1.21
N LYS A 105 21.18 -5.75 0.07
CA LYS A 105 22.06 -6.24 1.12
C LYS A 105 21.48 -7.52 1.73
N GLN A 106 22.33 -8.46 2.08
CA GLN A 106 21.88 -9.66 2.79
C GLN A 106 21.29 -9.26 4.15
N HIS A 107 20.05 -9.68 4.42
CA HIS A 107 19.37 -9.31 5.66
C HIS A 107 20.13 -9.80 6.91
N GLY A 108 20.18 -8.94 7.93
CA GLY A 108 20.85 -9.27 9.20
C GLY A 108 22.39 -9.21 9.13
N THR A 109 22.95 -8.72 8.02
CA THR A 109 24.39 -8.44 7.89
C THR A 109 24.64 -6.94 7.94
N GLN A 110 25.83 -6.53 8.40
CA GLN A 110 26.17 -5.11 8.47
C GLN A 110 26.38 -4.51 7.07
N ASN A 111 27.31 -5.06 6.28
CA ASN A 111 27.78 -4.48 5.01
C ASN A 111 27.95 -5.51 3.87
N LYS A 112 27.11 -6.56 3.83
CA LYS A 112 27.23 -7.60 2.80
C LYS A 112 26.28 -7.33 1.62
N PHE A 113 26.72 -6.49 0.68
CA PHE A 113 25.92 -6.12 -0.49
C PHE A 113 26.05 -7.13 -1.63
N LEU A 114 25.00 -7.21 -2.43
CA LEU A 114 24.96 -8.01 -3.63
C LEU A 114 25.65 -7.27 -4.78
N SER A 115 26.84 -7.72 -5.14
CA SER A 115 27.72 -7.13 -6.16
C SER A 115 27.85 -8.02 -7.39
N CYS A 116 27.88 -7.43 -8.58
CA CYS A 116 28.16 -8.15 -9.81
C CYS A 116 29.65 -8.54 -9.92
N ARG A 117 29.91 -9.84 -10.07
CA ARG A 117 31.26 -10.43 -10.21
C ARG A 117 31.30 -11.46 -11.33
N SER A 118 32.41 -11.47 -12.07
CA SER A 118 32.60 -12.43 -13.15
C SER A 118 33.20 -13.73 -12.60
N PHE A 119 32.46 -14.84 -12.76
CA PHE A 119 32.96 -16.19 -12.52
C PHE A 119 32.64 -17.05 -13.73
N LYS A 120 33.61 -17.87 -14.18
CA LYS A 120 33.40 -18.81 -15.30
C LYS A 120 32.77 -18.14 -16.54
N ASN A 121 33.18 -16.91 -16.86
CA ASN A 121 32.65 -16.08 -17.96
C ASN A 121 31.18 -15.64 -17.84
N HIS A 122 30.58 -15.73 -16.65
CA HIS A 122 29.24 -15.21 -16.39
C HIS A 122 29.25 -14.12 -15.30
N PRO A 123 28.43 -13.06 -15.43
CA PRO A 123 28.30 -12.00 -14.43
C PRO A 123 27.34 -12.43 -13.31
N TYR A 124 27.85 -13.18 -12.34
CA TYR A 124 27.09 -13.58 -11.15
C TYR A 124 26.84 -12.40 -10.21
N LEU A 125 25.77 -12.49 -9.43
CA LEU A 125 25.47 -11.57 -8.35
C LEU A 125 25.88 -12.21 -7.02
N GLN A 126 26.95 -11.72 -6.41
CA GLN A 126 27.58 -12.29 -5.22
C GLN A 126 27.40 -11.38 -4.00
N PHE A 127 27.02 -11.94 -2.86
CA PHE A 127 27.03 -11.22 -1.59
C PHE A 127 28.46 -11.07 -1.08
N LEU A 128 28.95 -9.83 -1.00
CA LEU A 128 30.34 -9.50 -0.64
C LEU A 128 30.41 -8.53 0.53
N ASP A 129 31.29 -8.85 1.48
CA ASP A 129 31.67 -7.91 2.53
C ASP A 129 32.60 -6.81 1.99
N GLY A 130 32.58 -5.63 2.61
CA GLY A 130 33.47 -4.52 2.25
C GLY A 130 33.09 -3.79 0.96
N THR A 131 31.85 -3.93 0.52
CA THR A 131 31.24 -3.09 -0.53
C THR A 131 30.24 -2.12 0.11
N ASP A 132 29.89 -1.05 -0.59
CA ASP A 132 28.95 -0.02 -0.14
C ASP A 132 28.04 0.45 -1.28
N GLU A 133 27.01 1.23 -0.94
CA GLU A 133 26.00 1.73 -1.87
C GLU A 133 26.53 2.66 -2.98
N GLY A 134 27.77 3.12 -2.89
CA GLY A 134 28.46 3.90 -3.91
C GLY A 134 29.12 3.04 -5.01
N ASP A 135 29.31 1.73 -4.80
CA ASP A 135 29.90 0.84 -5.81
C ASP A 135 28.89 0.55 -6.95
N THR A 136 29.27 0.90 -8.18
CA THR A 136 28.43 0.65 -9.37
C THR A 136 28.11 -0.84 -9.61
N THR A 137 28.90 -1.77 -9.05
CA THR A 137 28.65 -3.21 -9.16
C THR A 137 27.51 -3.68 -8.26
N VAL A 138 27.17 -2.95 -7.19
CA VAL A 138 26.01 -3.24 -6.33
C VAL A 138 24.76 -2.49 -6.75
N ALA A 139 24.90 -1.42 -7.54
CA ALA A 139 23.80 -0.58 -7.98
C ALA A 139 22.96 -1.25 -9.07
N ASN A 140 21.64 -1.22 -8.90
CA ASN A 140 20.66 -1.76 -9.83
C ASN A 140 19.54 -0.75 -10.11
N VAL A 141 19.07 -0.70 -11.35
CA VAL A 141 17.90 0.10 -11.76
C VAL A 141 16.68 -0.83 -11.85
N ILE A 142 15.58 -0.43 -11.23
CA ILE A 142 14.34 -1.21 -11.18
C ILE A 142 13.37 -0.74 -12.26
N TYR A 143 12.80 -1.69 -13.00
CA TYR A 143 11.75 -1.46 -13.99
C TYR A 143 10.54 -2.29 -13.61
N THR A 144 9.40 -1.63 -13.37
CA THR A 144 8.13 -2.30 -13.09
C THR A 144 7.51 -2.79 -14.39
N VAL A 145 6.95 -4.00 -14.40
CA VAL A 145 6.29 -4.64 -15.54
C VAL A 145 4.94 -5.20 -15.09
N GLY A 146 3.88 -4.92 -15.87
CA GLY A 146 2.52 -5.39 -15.58
C GLY A 146 2.05 -5.04 -14.17
N ASP A 147 1.47 -6.03 -13.48
CA ASP A 147 0.79 -5.87 -12.19
C ASP A 147 1.75 -5.81 -10.97
N GLY A 148 2.92 -5.17 -11.11
CA GLY A 148 3.90 -5.02 -10.03
C GLY A 148 5.05 -6.03 -10.05
N PHE A 149 5.24 -6.78 -11.14
CA PHE A 149 6.47 -7.52 -11.36
C PHE A 149 7.63 -6.56 -11.63
N VAL A 150 8.87 -7.03 -11.48
CA VAL A 150 10.05 -6.21 -11.72
C VAL A 150 11.06 -6.90 -12.62
N ARG A 151 11.75 -6.09 -13.41
CA ARG A 151 13.02 -6.41 -14.06
C ARG A 151 14.10 -5.55 -13.42
N ILE A 152 15.25 -6.15 -13.17
CA ILE A 152 16.34 -5.52 -12.41
C ILE A 152 17.55 -5.42 -13.32
N LYS A 153 18.07 -4.21 -13.55
CA LYS A 153 19.23 -3.98 -14.42
C LYS A 153 20.44 -3.63 -13.59
N ASN A 154 21.51 -4.41 -13.66
CA ASN A 154 22.74 -4.05 -12.96
C ASN A 154 23.44 -2.90 -13.70
N LEU A 155 23.92 -1.92 -12.94
CA LEU A 155 24.51 -0.72 -13.51
C LEU A 155 25.88 -1.00 -14.14
N SER A 156 26.73 -1.81 -13.49
CA SER A 156 28.09 -2.08 -13.97
C SER A 156 28.12 -2.86 -15.29
N THR A 157 27.16 -3.77 -15.52
CA THR A 157 27.06 -4.51 -16.79
C THR A 157 26.17 -3.81 -17.80
N GLY A 158 25.23 -2.98 -17.35
CA GLY A 158 24.20 -2.39 -18.21
C GLY A 158 23.21 -3.43 -18.74
N LYS A 159 23.04 -4.57 -18.06
CA LYS A 159 22.19 -5.69 -18.48
C LYS A 159 21.19 -6.11 -17.39
N PHE A 160 20.10 -6.75 -17.80
CA PHE A 160 19.09 -7.26 -16.87
C PHE A 160 19.54 -8.54 -16.19
N TRP A 161 19.13 -8.68 -14.93
CA TRP A 161 19.18 -9.92 -14.18
C TRP A 161 18.35 -10.98 -14.90
N ARG A 162 18.90 -12.18 -15.00
CA ARG A 162 18.30 -13.32 -15.69
C ARG A 162 18.63 -14.61 -14.97
N ARG A 163 17.62 -15.45 -14.79
CA ARG A 163 17.74 -16.80 -14.23
C ARG A 163 18.31 -17.79 -15.27
N SER A 164 19.38 -18.51 -14.97
CA SER A 164 19.95 -19.57 -15.83
C SER A 164 20.84 -20.60 -15.09
N PRO A 165 20.56 -21.92 -15.23
CA PRO A 165 19.19 -22.37 -15.14
C PRO A 165 18.56 -21.83 -13.86
N ASN A 166 19.22 -21.85 -12.70
CA ASN A 166 18.72 -21.24 -11.46
C ASN A 166 19.62 -20.13 -10.90
N TRP A 167 20.86 -19.96 -11.39
CA TRP A 167 21.71 -18.82 -11.02
C TRP A 167 21.13 -17.54 -11.57
N ILE A 168 21.33 -16.41 -10.87
CA ILE A 168 20.96 -15.10 -11.40
C ILE A 168 22.21 -14.41 -11.94
N TRP A 169 22.20 -14.14 -13.25
CA TRP A 169 23.27 -13.43 -13.96
C TRP A 169 22.78 -12.09 -14.46
N ALA A 170 23.64 -11.07 -14.47
CA ALA A 170 23.35 -9.76 -15.04
C ALA A 170 23.87 -9.68 -16.49
N ASP A 171 23.26 -10.46 -17.40
CA ASP A 171 23.73 -10.65 -18.79
C ASP A 171 22.67 -10.44 -19.88
N SER A 172 21.41 -10.16 -19.52
CA SER A 172 20.32 -10.16 -20.48
C SER A 172 20.08 -8.82 -21.17
N ASP A 173 19.94 -8.87 -22.49
CA ASP A 173 19.52 -7.77 -23.37
C ASP A 173 18.07 -7.88 -23.84
N LYS A 174 17.30 -8.79 -23.25
CA LYS A 174 15.93 -9.07 -23.69
C LYS A 174 15.04 -7.82 -23.55
N THR A 175 14.21 -7.55 -24.55
CA THR A 175 13.22 -6.48 -24.54
C THR A 175 11.83 -7.04 -24.28
N GLU A 176 10.86 -6.18 -23.93
CA GLU A 176 9.48 -6.59 -23.64
C GLU A 176 8.76 -7.18 -24.87
N ASP A 177 9.22 -6.85 -26.08
CA ASP A 177 8.73 -7.43 -27.32
C ASP A 177 9.23 -8.86 -27.55
N ASP A 178 10.20 -9.35 -26.78
CA ASP A 178 10.71 -10.70 -26.90
C ASP A 178 9.72 -11.71 -26.31
N LYS A 179 9.01 -12.41 -27.19
CA LYS A 179 8.01 -13.43 -26.84
C LYS A 179 8.61 -14.78 -26.44
N SER A 180 9.94 -14.91 -26.33
CA SER A 180 10.59 -16.15 -25.92
C SER A 180 10.44 -16.41 -24.42
N SER A 181 10.58 -17.68 -24.04
CA SER A 181 10.68 -18.08 -22.63
C SER A 181 11.87 -17.45 -21.90
N ASP A 182 12.87 -16.94 -22.63
CA ASP A 182 14.04 -16.29 -22.04
C ASP A 182 13.72 -14.92 -21.45
N PHE A 183 12.74 -14.20 -22.00
CA PHE A 183 12.28 -12.93 -21.41
C PHE A 183 11.70 -13.16 -20.00
N GLN A 184 10.93 -14.24 -19.82
CA GLN A 184 10.35 -14.63 -18.54
C GLN A 184 11.43 -14.89 -17.46
N ASN A 185 12.62 -15.35 -17.85
CA ASN A 185 13.74 -15.52 -16.92
C ASN A 185 14.28 -14.19 -16.37
N THR A 186 13.83 -13.03 -16.85
CA THR A 186 14.22 -11.70 -16.36
C THR A 186 13.20 -11.04 -15.44
N ILE A 187 12.06 -11.71 -15.20
CA ILE A 187 10.95 -11.16 -14.43
C ILE A 187 10.92 -11.78 -13.03
N PHE A 188 10.78 -10.93 -12.03
CA PHE A 188 10.70 -11.31 -10.63
C PHE A 188 9.49 -10.69 -9.96
N TRP A 189 8.86 -11.44 -9.05
CA TRP A 189 7.82 -10.94 -8.17
C TRP A 189 8.43 -10.52 -6.83
N PRO A 190 8.36 -9.23 -6.46
CA PRO A 190 8.80 -8.78 -5.16
C PRO A 190 7.73 -9.05 -4.09
N VAL A 191 8.17 -9.45 -2.89
CA VAL A 191 7.31 -9.67 -1.72
C VAL A 191 7.77 -8.75 -0.61
N LYS A 192 6.88 -7.90 -0.11
CA LYS A 192 7.15 -7.02 1.03
C LYS A 192 7.20 -7.82 2.33
N LEU A 193 8.30 -7.71 3.08
CA LEU A 193 8.50 -8.43 4.34
C LEU A 193 8.70 -7.49 5.54
N GLY A 194 8.86 -6.19 5.29
CA GLY A 194 9.05 -5.16 6.28
C GLY A 194 9.23 -3.80 5.63
N ASP A 195 9.68 -2.82 6.43
CA ASP A 195 9.86 -1.44 6.00
C ASP A 195 10.82 -1.31 4.80
N ASN A 196 11.99 -1.94 4.86
CA ASN A 196 12.99 -1.97 3.80
C ASN A 196 13.43 -3.39 3.39
N VAL A 197 12.64 -4.40 3.74
CA VAL A 197 13.00 -5.81 3.53
C VAL A 197 12.05 -6.43 2.53
N VAL A 198 12.62 -7.06 1.50
CA VAL A 198 11.87 -7.77 0.47
C VAL A 198 12.40 -9.18 0.28
N ALA A 199 11.60 -10.06 -0.32
CA ALA A 199 12.10 -11.22 -1.04
C ALA A 199 11.78 -11.08 -2.52
N LEU A 200 12.58 -11.70 -3.38
CA LEU A 200 12.34 -11.76 -4.81
C LEU A 200 12.04 -13.20 -5.20
N ARG A 201 10.99 -13.42 -5.98
CA ARG A 201 10.60 -14.73 -6.49
C ARG A 201 10.68 -14.75 -8.00
N SER A 202 11.31 -15.78 -8.57
CA SER A 202 11.34 -15.98 -10.01
C SER A 202 9.97 -16.45 -10.50
N VAL A 203 9.44 -15.82 -11.55
CA VAL A 203 8.14 -16.23 -12.14
C VAL A 203 8.21 -17.56 -12.89
N VAL A 204 9.41 -18.01 -13.26
CA VAL A 204 9.61 -19.19 -14.11
C VAL A 204 9.56 -20.49 -13.32
N ASN A 205 10.07 -20.49 -12.09
CA ASN A 205 10.17 -21.70 -11.26
C ASN A 205 9.51 -21.53 -9.87
N ASP A 206 8.84 -20.40 -9.63
CA ASP A 206 8.16 -20.05 -8.38
C ASP A 206 9.03 -20.16 -7.13
N ARG A 207 10.35 -20.00 -7.28
CA ARG A 207 11.32 -20.07 -6.18
C ARG A 207 11.84 -18.69 -5.80
N PHE A 208 11.98 -18.48 -4.49
CA PHE A 208 12.64 -17.33 -3.92
C PHE A 208 14.15 -17.36 -4.17
N LEU A 209 14.68 -16.17 -4.41
CA LEU A 209 16.09 -15.91 -4.61
C LEU A 209 16.80 -15.88 -3.25
N LYS A 210 17.94 -16.56 -3.14
CA LYS A 210 18.83 -16.51 -1.96
C LYS A 210 20.29 -16.63 -2.39
N GLY A 211 21.20 -16.19 -1.53
CA GLY A 211 22.61 -16.53 -1.67
C GLY A 211 22.85 -18.01 -1.38
N ILE A 212 23.56 -18.70 -2.29
CA ILE A 212 24.03 -20.07 -2.07
C ILE A 212 25.48 -20.22 -2.50
N THR A 213 26.15 -21.22 -1.95
CA THR A 213 27.46 -21.69 -2.39
C THR A 213 27.30 -23.07 -3.05
N LEU A 214 27.51 -23.14 -4.36
CA LEU A 214 27.33 -24.34 -5.17
C LEU A 214 28.15 -24.20 -6.46
N ASP A 215 28.45 -25.31 -7.16
CA ASP A 215 29.13 -25.32 -8.46
C ASP A 215 30.46 -24.55 -8.48
N GLY A 216 31.16 -24.46 -7.34
CA GLY A 216 32.43 -23.73 -7.21
C GLY A 216 32.29 -22.20 -7.27
N VAL A 217 31.09 -21.66 -7.07
CA VAL A 217 30.86 -20.22 -6.81
C VAL A 217 30.27 -20.04 -5.41
N THR A 218 30.74 -19.01 -4.70
CA THR A 218 30.41 -18.77 -3.29
C THR A 218 29.39 -17.64 -3.17
N ASP A 219 28.38 -17.83 -2.33
CA ASP A 219 27.37 -16.82 -1.95
C ASP A 219 26.78 -16.02 -3.12
N CYS A 220 26.50 -16.71 -4.23
CA CYS A 220 25.87 -16.12 -5.40
C CYS A 220 24.35 -16.30 -5.37
N LEU A 221 23.63 -15.34 -5.94
CA LEU A 221 22.17 -15.31 -5.96
C LEU A 221 21.62 -16.42 -6.86
N ASN A 222 20.67 -17.18 -6.33
CA ASN A 222 20.07 -18.34 -7.01
C ASN A 222 18.58 -18.47 -6.64
N ALA A 223 17.74 -18.79 -7.62
CA ALA A 223 16.32 -19.07 -7.45
C ALA A 223 16.09 -20.52 -6.98
N ALA A 224 16.41 -20.78 -5.71
CA ALA A 224 16.48 -22.14 -5.15
C ALA A 224 15.43 -22.45 -4.08
N GLU A 225 14.85 -21.44 -3.42
CA GLU A 225 14.12 -21.64 -2.17
C GLU A 225 12.60 -21.64 -2.37
N THR A 226 11.90 -22.52 -1.65
CA THR A 226 10.42 -22.56 -1.67
C THR A 226 9.81 -21.88 -0.45
N GLY A 227 10.55 -21.81 0.66
CA GLY A 227 10.12 -21.15 1.89
C GLY A 227 10.60 -19.70 2.01
N MET A 228 10.42 -19.13 3.21
CA MET A 228 10.84 -17.77 3.55
C MET A 228 11.89 -17.74 4.68
N PRO A 229 13.02 -18.47 4.57
CA PRO A 229 14.08 -18.41 5.59
C PRO A 229 14.84 -17.07 5.52
N ASN A 230 15.66 -16.73 6.52
CA ASN A 230 16.33 -15.43 6.54
C ASN A 230 17.23 -15.17 5.31
N GLN A 231 17.75 -16.21 4.64
CA GLN A 231 18.61 -16.07 3.47
C GLN A 231 17.90 -15.54 2.21
N VAL A 232 16.56 -15.60 2.14
CA VAL A 232 15.82 -15.00 1.01
C VAL A 232 15.52 -13.51 1.22
N LYS A 233 15.70 -13.02 2.45
CA LYS A 233 15.40 -11.64 2.82
C LYS A 233 16.53 -10.73 2.33
N LEU A 234 16.15 -9.71 1.58
CA LEU A 234 17.03 -8.68 1.02
C LEU A 234 16.64 -7.34 1.63
N GLU A 235 17.60 -6.69 2.28
CA GLU A 235 17.47 -5.30 2.68
C GLU A 235 17.72 -4.41 1.45
N VAL A 236 16.77 -3.53 1.17
CA VAL A 236 16.83 -2.57 0.07
C VAL A 236 17.50 -1.29 0.58
N VAL A 237 18.45 -0.77 -0.19
CA VAL A 237 19.18 0.46 0.11
C VAL A 237 19.18 1.37 -1.11
N GLU A 238 18.77 2.63 -0.98
CA GLU A 238 18.89 3.60 -2.08
C GLU A 238 20.35 4.00 -2.30
N THR A 239 20.83 3.88 -3.55
CA THR A 239 22.20 4.19 -3.98
C THR A 239 22.37 5.66 -4.37
N LEU A 240 21.72 6.54 -3.61
CA LEU A 240 21.79 8.00 -3.79
C LEU A 240 22.57 8.66 -2.65
N ILE A 241 23.28 9.73 -3.01
CA ILE A 241 24.00 10.61 -2.09
C ILE A 241 23.00 11.50 -1.36
N GLU A 242 22.15 12.18 -2.14
CA GLU A 242 21.25 13.21 -1.63
C GLU A 242 20.01 13.31 -2.52
N ARG A 243 18.85 13.59 -1.91
CA ARG A 243 17.60 13.90 -2.59
C ARG A 243 17.06 15.24 -2.11
N ASN A 244 16.77 16.11 -3.05
CA ASN A 244 16.10 17.39 -2.81
C ASN A 244 14.70 17.37 -3.42
N ILE A 245 13.71 17.85 -2.65
CA ILE A 245 12.32 17.94 -3.07
C ILE A 245 11.84 19.37 -2.88
N TYR A 246 11.29 19.96 -3.95
CA TYR A 246 10.87 21.36 -3.99
C TYR A 246 9.72 21.56 -4.99
N ASP A 247 9.22 22.79 -5.11
CA ASP A 247 8.08 23.16 -5.97
C ASP A 247 6.82 22.32 -5.72
N VAL A 248 6.47 22.09 -4.45
CA VAL A 248 5.27 21.32 -4.09
C VAL A 248 4.01 22.10 -4.46
N GLU A 249 3.14 21.46 -5.24
CA GLU A 249 1.87 22.01 -5.73
C GLU A 249 0.72 21.09 -5.33
N TYR A 250 -0.13 21.53 -4.41
CA TYR A 250 -1.25 20.75 -3.90
C TYR A 250 -2.48 20.88 -4.80
N HIS A 251 -3.05 19.73 -5.16
CA HIS A 251 -4.27 19.60 -5.98
C HIS A 251 -5.48 19.41 -5.07
N THR A 252 -5.86 20.49 -4.39
CA THR A 252 -6.92 20.49 -3.36
C THR A 252 -8.30 20.14 -3.91
N GLU A 253 -8.54 20.41 -5.19
CA GLU A 253 -9.80 20.17 -5.90
C GLU A 253 -10.16 18.69 -6.08
N VAL A 254 -9.16 17.81 -6.01
CA VAL A 254 -9.34 16.35 -6.04
C VAL A 254 -8.96 15.68 -4.70
N GLY A 255 -8.76 16.50 -3.66
CA GLY A 255 -8.44 16.02 -2.32
C GLY A 255 -9.63 15.31 -1.67
N LYS A 256 -9.34 14.25 -0.91
CA LYS A 256 -10.35 13.47 -0.19
C LYS A 256 -10.38 13.91 1.27
N VAL A 257 -11.60 13.98 1.81
CA VAL A 257 -11.83 14.19 3.24
C VAL A 257 -12.77 13.12 3.74
N TYR A 258 -12.44 12.55 4.89
CA TYR A 258 -13.32 11.61 5.59
C TYR A 258 -13.05 11.66 7.09
N ASN A 259 -14.04 11.22 7.86
CA ASN A 259 -13.94 11.16 9.32
C ASN A 259 -13.75 9.72 9.78
N VAL A 260 -12.83 9.50 10.71
CA VAL A 260 -12.71 8.26 11.46
C VAL A 260 -13.24 8.51 12.88
N ILE A 261 -14.15 7.63 13.31
CA ILE A 261 -14.80 7.73 14.62
C ILE A 261 -14.19 6.69 15.56
N GLU A 262 -13.66 7.16 16.67
CA GLU A 262 -13.19 6.34 17.79
C GLU A 262 -14.20 6.43 18.93
N LYS A 263 -14.52 5.29 19.55
CA LYS A 263 -15.50 5.21 20.63
C LYS A 263 -14.91 4.51 21.84
N ASP A 264 -15.10 5.11 23.01
CA ASP A 264 -14.83 4.50 24.31
C ASP A 264 -16.10 4.56 25.16
N SER A 265 -16.38 3.54 25.96
CA SER A 265 -17.64 3.43 26.70
C SER A 265 -17.44 2.97 28.13
N VAL A 266 -18.04 3.72 29.06
CA VAL A 266 -18.06 3.37 30.48
C VAL A 266 -19.51 3.22 30.92
N THR A 267 -19.76 2.22 31.77
CA THR A 267 -21.11 1.91 32.25
C THR A 267 -21.18 2.02 33.77
N SER A 268 -22.25 2.64 34.26
CA SER A 268 -22.62 2.66 35.67
C SER A 268 -24.01 2.05 35.89
N ARG A 269 -24.24 1.47 37.07
CA ARG A 269 -25.51 0.85 37.44
C ARG A 269 -25.98 1.42 38.76
N ASN A 270 -27.28 1.68 38.86
CA ASN A 270 -27.92 2.05 40.11
C ASN A 270 -28.93 0.97 40.51
N THR A 271 -28.61 0.23 41.56
CA THR A 271 -29.46 -0.85 42.11
C THR A 271 -30.52 -0.36 43.09
N SER A 272 -30.49 0.92 43.49
CA SER A 272 -31.50 1.50 44.36
C SER A 272 -32.87 1.49 43.69
N TYR A 273 -33.91 1.24 44.48
CA TYR A 273 -35.30 1.26 44.03
C TYR A 273 -35.91 2.66 44.01
N THR A 274 -35.33 3.61 44.72
CA THR A 274 -35.98 4.91 44.99
C THR A 274 -35.06 6.12 44.84
N THR A 275 -33.73 5.93 44.87
CA THR A 275 -32.77 7.05 44.87
C THR A 275 -31.95 7.10 43.60
N GLU A 276 -31.83 8.29 43.01
CA GLU A 276 -30.89 8.57 41.92
C GLU A 276 -29.45 8.55 42.46
N ASP A 277 -28.51 8.06 41.64
CA ASP A 277 -27.07 8.08 41.95
C ASP A 277 -26.34 9.00 40.97
N THR A 278 -25.31 9.71 41.42
CA THR A 278 -24.48 10.58 40.57
C THR A 278 -23.08 10.02 40.54
N VAL A 279 -22.67 9.53 39.37
CA VAL A 279 -21.34 8.94 39.18
C VAL A 279 -20.53 9.83 38.26
N THR A 280 -19.30 10.12 38.67
CA THR A 280 -18.32 10.80 37.81
C THR A 280 -17.55 9.76 37.01
N LEU A 281 -17.76 9.77 35.70
CA LEU A 281 -17.06 8.89 34.77
C LEU A 281 -15.83 9.59 34.22
N LYS A 282 -14.69 8.91 34.28
CA LYS A 282 -13.42 9.41 33.74
C LYS A 282 -13.19 8.80 32.36
N PHE A 283 -12.93 9.66 31.38
CA PHE A 283 -12.50 9.27 30.04
C PHE A 283 -11.09 9.79 29.78
N SER A 284 -10.31 9.03 29.04
CA SER A 284 -9.02 9.44 28.51
C SER A 284 -9.05 9.29 27.01
N HIS A 285 -8.77 10.35 26.27
CA HIS A 285 -8.74 10.31 24.80
C HIS A 285 -7.54 11.05 24.26
N LYS A 286 -7.12 10.66 23.05
CA LYS A 286 -6.00 11.28 22.34
C LYS A 286 -6.51 12.31 21.35
N LYS A 287 -5.97 13.53 21.43
CA LYS A 287 -6.04 14.51 20.35
C LYS A 287 -4.81 14.36 19.48
N SER A 288 -5.00 14.09 18.20
CA SER A 288 -3.93 13.79 17.25
C SER A 288 -3.90 14.84 16.14
N LYS A 289 -2.73 15.44 15.92
CA LYS A 289 -2.42 16.24 14.73
C LYS A 289 -1.27 15.55 14.02
N SER A 290 -1.47 15.11 12.77
CA SER A 290 -0.42 14.44 12.01
C SER A 290 -0.22 15.05 10.63
N LYS A 291 1.00 14.91 10.11
CA LYS A 291 1.39 15.34 8.77
C LYS A 291 2.29 14.30 8.16
N THR A 292 1.96 13.85 6.97
CA THR A 292 2.77 12.92 6.19
C THR A 292 2.83 13.43 4.76
N LEU A 293 4.04 13.54 4.20
CA LEU A 293 4.26 13.80 2.79
C LEU A 293 5.08 12.65 2.22
N GLY A 294 4.61 12.04 1.14
CA GLY A 294 5.31 10.97 0.46
C GLY A 294 4.91 10.85 -1.00
N GLY A 295 5.67 10.05 -1.75
CA GLY A 295 5.37 9.67 -3.13
C GLY A 295 5.03 8.18 -3.20
N SER A 296 5.08 7.61 -4.40
CA SER A 296 4.65 6.24 -4.68
C SER A 296 5.55 5.12 -4.11
N VAL A 297 6.75 5.42 -3.60
CA VAL A 297 7.66 4.41 -3.04
C VAL A 297 7.02 3.75 -1.81
N SER A 298 6.85 2.42 -1.85
CA SER A 298 6.13 1.70 -0.80
C SER A 298 7.01 1.17 0.34
N LEU A 299 8.34 1.32 0.20
CA LEU A 299 9.35 0.96 1.19
C LEU A 299 9.77 2.17 2.02
N LYS A 300 9.92 1.99 3.34
CA LYS A 300 10.47 3.00 4.24
C LYS A 300 11.99 2.86 4.29
N LEU A 301 12.64 3.57 3.39
CA LEU A 301 14.09 3.69 3.30
C LEU A 301 14.43 4.99 4.02
N GLY A 302 15.17 4.91 5.13
CA GLY A 302 15.36 6.03 6.07
C GLY A 302 15.52 7.40 5.41
N ALA A 303 14.96 8.44 6.03
CA ALA A 303 14.80 9.75 5.42
C ALA A 303 16.13 10.34 4.93
N LYS A 304 16.25 10.55 3.61
CA LYS A 304 17.38 11.23 2.96
C LYS A 304 17.05 12.65 2.48
N ALA A 305 15.80 13.11 2.67
CA ALA A 305 15.32 14.38 2.13
C ALA A 305 14.51 15.17 3.17
N THR A 306 14.86 16.46 3.31
CA THR A 306 14.09 17.45 4.07
C THR A 306 13.41 18.42 3.11
N LEU A 307 12.18 18.81 3.43
CA LEU A 307 11.38 19.75 2.65
C LEU A 307 11.15 21.01 3.47
N LYS A 308 11.34 22.17 2.84
CA LYS A 308 10.83 23.42 3.37
C LYS A 308 9.50 23.71 2.69
N LEU A 309 8.45 23.85 3.50
CA LEU A 309 7.10 24.12 3.03
C LEU A 309 6.66 25.48 3.59
N ASP A 310 5.99 26.26 2.74
CA ASP A 310 5.40 27.55 3.13
C ASP A 310 3.95 27.36 3.62
N VAL A 311 3.24 26.39 3.05
CA VAL A 311 1.85 26.05 3.38
C VAL A 311 1.63 24.54 3.33
N ILE A 312 0.64 24.06 4.08
CA ILE A 312 0.17 22.67 4.04
C ILE A 312 -1.35 22.63 3.97
N PRO A 313 -1.95 21.58 3.37
CA PRO A 313 -3.40 21.42 3.41
C PRO A 313 -3.91 21.18 4.84
N ALA A 314 -5.03 21.81 5.16
CA ALA A 314 -5.75 21.67 6.42
C ALA A 314 -7.24 21.44 6.14
N TYR A 315 -7.87 20.66 7.00
CA TYR A 315 -9.31 20.47 6.96
C TYR A 315 -10.00 21.49 7.86
N LEU A 316 -10.80 22.38 7.27
CA LEU A 316 -11.56 23.43 7.95
C LEU A 316 -13.00 23.45 7.41
N GLY A 317 -13.98 23.27 8.30
CA GLY A 317 -15.39 23.53 7.98
C GLY A 317 -16.01 22.70 6.85
N GLY A 318 -15.46 21.53 6.51
CA GLY A 318 -15.97 20.69 5.41
C GLY A 318 -15.20 20.82 4.10
N GLN A 319 -14.20 21.71 4.02
CA GLN A 319 -13.36 21.90 2.84
C GLN A 319 -11.86 21.78 3.18
N ILE A 320 -11.05 21.58 2.14
CA ILE A 320 -9.60 21.57 2.23
C ILE A 320 -9.11 22.97 1.89
N GLU A 321 -8.41 23.60 2.83
CA GLU A 321 -7.79 24.92 2.66
C GLU A 321 -6.28 24.82 2.86
N LEU A 322 -5.52 25.71 2.22
CA LEU A 322 -4.08 25.82 2.46
C LEU A 322 -3.83 26.69 3.69
N SER A 323 -3.17 26.12 4.69
CA SER A 323 -2.82 26.79 5.94
C SER A 323 -1.35 27.19 5.96
N ALA A 324 -1.10 28.45 6.34
CA ALA A 324 0.24 28.99 6.60
C ALA A 324 0.76 28.70 8.03
N GLU A 325 0.03 27.92 8.85
CA GLU A 325 0.42 27.60 10.23
C GLU A 325 1.74 26.80 10.36
N LEU A 326 2.39 26.44 9.24
CA LEU A 326 3.67 25.76 9.27
C LEU A 326 4.63 26.28 8.19
N THR A 327 5.37 27.34 8.48
CA THR A 327 6.71 27.53 7.89
C THR A 327 7.68 26.63 8.66
N GLY A 328 8.00 25.46 8.11
CA GLY A 328 8.85 24.48 8.80
C GLY A 328 9.51 23.47 7.88
N THR A 329 10.49 22.76 8.43
CA THR A 329 11.17 21.64 7.75
C THR A 329 10.45 20.33 8.07
N VAL A 330 9.98 19.60 7.06
CA VAL A 330 9.35 18.27 7.19
C VAL A 330 10.26 17.21 6.58
N GLN A 331 10.29 16.01 7.17
CA GLN A 331 11.06 14.89 6.67
C GLN A 331 10.22 14.07 5.66
N TRP A 332 10.76 13.84 4.46
CA TRP A 332 10.06 13.08 3.41
C TRP A 332 9.77 11.64 3.83
N GLY A 333 8.57 11.14 3.54
CA GLY A 333 8.18 9.76 3.79
C GLY A 333 8.02 9.42 5.27
N THR A 334 8.03 10.42 6.15
CA THR A 334 7.82 10.25 7.59
C THR A 334 6.54 10.94 8.03
N THR A 335 5.99 10.44 9.14
CA THR A 335 4.80 11.02 9.76
C THR A 335 5.21 11.80 10.99
N ASP A 336 5.01 13.12 10.93
CA ASP A 336 5.09 13.97 12.11
C ASP A 336 3.77 13.89 12.85
N LEU A 337 3.72 13.13 13.94
CA LEU A 337 2.54 12.94 14.78
C LEU A 337 2.73 13.65 16.11
N THR A 338 1.81 14.56 16.43
CA THR A 338 1.66 15.15 17.76
C THR A 338 0.41 14.57 18.40
N GLU A 339 0.58 13.81 19.49
CA GLU A 339 -0.52 13.32 20.30
C GLU A 339 -0.55 14.06 21.64
N THR A 340 -1.72 14.53 22.05
CA THR A 340 -1.96 15.06 23.40
C THR A 340 -3.05 14.24 24.06
N VAL A 341 -2.72 13.58 25.17
CA VAL A 341 -3.70 12.85 25.99
C VAL A 341 -4.48 13.87 26.81
N THR A 342 -5.80 13.88 26.66
CA THR A 342 -6.70 14.72 27.45
C THR A 342 -7.58 13.83 28.31
N GLU A 343 -7.62 14.10 29.61
CA GLU A 343 -8.55 13.45 30.52
C GLU A 343 -9.77 14.33 30.72
N THR A 344 -10.96 13.75 30.64
CA THR A 344 -12.22 14.44 30.87
C THR A 344 -13.04 13.69 31.92
N MET A 345 -13.69 14.46 32.79
CA MET A 345 -14.60 13.94 33.80
C MET A 345 -16.02 14.34 33.41
N ASN A 346 -16.91 13.36 33.34
CA ASN A 346 -18.32 13.58 33.03
C ASN A 346 -19.19 13.06 34.17
N ALA A 347 -19.86 13.96 34.88
CA ALA A 347 -20.79 13.60 35.95
C ALA A 347 -22.15 13.26 35.35
N VAL A 348 -22.59 12.02 35.51
CA VAL A 348 -23.88 11.54 35.01
C VAL A 348 -24.75 11.01 36.13
N LYS A 349 -26.02 11.37 36.05
CA LYS A 349 -27.06 10.86 36.93
C LYS A 349 -27.64 9.56 36.38
N VAL A 350 -27.77 8.56 37.26
CA VAL A 350 -28.26 7.22 36.94
C VAL A 350 -29.55 6.99 37.74
N ALA A 351 -30.68 6.84 37.03
CA ALA A 351 -31.98 6.69 37.68
C ALA A 351 -32.07 5.37 38.47
N PRO A 352 -32.97 5.28 39.48
CA PRO A 352 -33.20 4.05 40.21
C PRO A 352 -33.47 2.87 39.27
N ARG A 353 -32.91 1.70 39.57
CA ARG A 353 -33.10 0.46 38.79
C ARG A 353 -32.70 0.56 37.32
N THR A 354 -31.70 1.39 36.98
CA THR A 354 -31.18 1.50 35.60
C THR A 354 -29.68 1.25 35.50
N ARG A 355 -29.26 0.90 34.28
CA ARG A 355 -27.89 0.88 33.80
C ARG A 355 -27.73 2.03 32.81
N LYS A 356 -26.73 2.87 33.02
CA LYS A 356 -26.39 3.98 32.13
C LYS A 356 -25.01 3.76 31.52
N THR A 357 -24.95 3.73 30.20
CA THR A 357 -23.71 3.65 29.42
C THR A 357 -23.45 5.02 28.81
N VAL A 358 -22.26 5.56 29.04
CA VAL A 358 -21.78 6.80 28.43
C VAL A 358 -20.67 6.44 27.47
N THR A 359 -20.83 6.81 26.21
CA THR A 359 -19.88 6.60 25.13
C THR A 359 -19.25 7.93 24.74
N LEU A 360 -17.93 8.07 24.92
CA LEU A 360 -17.14 9.12 24.30
C LEU A 360 -16.99 8.79 22.81
N VAL A 361 -17.25 9.78 21.96
CA VAL A 361 -17.15 9.68 20.50
C VAL A 361 -16.15 10.73 20.04
N ALA A 362 -14.92 10.32 19.73
CA ALA A 362 -13.90 11.18 19.16
C ALA A 362 -13.95 11.08 17.63
N THR A 363 -14.01 12.23 16.96
CA THR A 363 -13.99 12.32 15.49
C THR A 363 -12.65 12.86 15.04
N HIS A 364 -11.95 12.06 14.24
CA HIS A 364 -10.69 12.42 13.60
C HIS A 364 -10.96 12.74 12.14
N GLY A 365 -10.78 14.00 11.75
CA GLY A 365 -10.84 14.43 10.36
C GLY A 365 -9.54 14.06 9.65
N ILE A 366 -9.64 13.32 8.56
CA ILE A 366 -8.52 12.93 7.72
C ILE A 366 -8.67 13.65 6.38
N CYS A 367 -7.58 14.25 5.90
CA CYS A 367 -7.48 14.78 4.55
C CYS A 367 -6.34 14.10 3.79
N GLU A 368 -6.61 13.71 2.56
CA GLU A 368 -5.64 13.14 1.63
C GLU A 368 -5.62 13.99 0.36
N VAL A 369 -4.52 14.69 0.10
CA VAL A 369 -4.42 15.68 -0.98
C VAL A 369 -3.32 15.27 -1.94
N PRO A 370 -3.64 14.96 -3.20
CA PRO A 370 -2.63 14.76 -4.22
C PRO A 370 -1.80 16.01 -4.44
N PHE A 371 -0.52 15.84 -4.73
CA PHE A 371 0.36 16.95 -5.07
C PHE A 371 1.40 16.57 -6.11
N SER A 372 1.88 17.58 -6.81
CA SER A 372 3.00 17.48 -7.74
C SER A 372 4.23 18.15 -7.16
N TYR A 373 5.42 17.64 -7.47
CA TYR A 373 6.67 18.14 -6.92
C TYR A 373 7.84 17.92 -7.86
N THR A 374 8.91 18.69 -7.68
CA THR A 374 10.16 18.52 -8.39
C THR A 374 11.14 17.75 -7.50
N ARG A 375 11.67 16.65 -8.02
CA ARG A 375 12.68 15.82 -7.37
C ARG A 375 14.03 16.04 -8.04
N ARG A 376 15.08 16.30 -7.26
CA ARG A 376 16.47 16.37 -7.70
C ARG A 376 17.31 15.35 -6.95
N ASP A 377 17.79 14.34 -7.65
CA ASP A 377 18.57 13.24 -7.09
C ASP A 377 20.04 13.33 -7.50
N TYR A 378 20.94 13.21 -6.53
CA TYR A 378 22.38 13.11 -6.73
C TYR A 378 22.81 11.65 -6.53
N TYR A 379 23.34 11.04 -7.58
CA TYR A 379 23.78 9.66 -7.56
C TYR A 379 25.31 9.55 -7.57
N HIS A 380 25.85 8.49 -6.97
CA HIS A 380 27.28 8.21 -6.97
C HIS A 380 27.86 8.01 -8.38
N ASN A 381 27.05 7.51 -9.32
CA ASN A 381 27.46 7.15 -10.67
C ASN A 381 27.22 8.25 -11.72
N LYS A 382 26.67 9.41 -11.36
CA LYS A 382 26.32 10.48 -12.30
C LYS A 382 26.97 11.80 -11.89
N ARG A 383 27.56 12.51 -12.85
CA ARG A 383 28.18 13.82 -12.62
C ARG A 383 27.13 14.91 -12.37
N ASN A 384 26.03 14.87 -13.11
CA ASN A 384 24.95 15.83 -13.00
C ASN A 384 23.77 15.19 -12.26
N PRO A 385 23.04 15.96 -11.43
CA PRO A 385 21.84 15.46 -10.79
C PRO A 385 20.74 15.18 -11.83
N GLU A 386 19.86 14.24 -11.50
CA GLU A 386 18.65 14.01 -12.28
C GLU A 386 17.50 14.82 -11.68
N ILE A 387 16.79 15.54 -12.56
CA ILE A 387 15.67 16.39 -12.17
C ILE A 387 14.41 15.88 -12.86
N LYS A 388 13.37 15.60 -12.08
CA LYS A 388 12.08 15.10 -12.58
C LYS A 388 10.93 15.85 -11.91
N ARG A 389 9.91 16.21 -12.69
CA ARG A 389 8.59 16.59 -12.16
C ARG A 389 7.79 15.31 -11.96
N LEU A 390 7.23 15.14 -10.77
CA LEU A 390 6.46 13.96 -10.38
C LEU A 390 5.07 14.40 -9.93
N HIS A 391 4.09 13.53 -10.16
CA HIS A 391 2.67 13.76 -9.91
C HIS A 391 2.04 12.69 -9.01
N ASP A 392 2.89 11.95 -8.30
CA ASP A 392 2.53 10.80 -7.47
C ASP A 392 2.56 11.13 -5.96
N GLY A 393 2.65 12.41 -5.61
CA GLY A 393 2.68 12.86 -4.23
C GLY A 393 1.31 12.77 -3.57
N ILE A 394 1.27 12.28 -2.32
CA ILE A 394 0.08 12.31 -1.48
C ILE A 394 0.45 12.93 -0.13
N TYR A 395 -0.25 14.00 0.23
CA TYR A 395 -0.24 14.54 1.58
C TYR A 395 -1.34 13.88 2.38
N LYS A 396 -1.03 13.43 3.60
CA LYS A 396 -2.00 12.93 4.56
C LYS A 396 -1.93 13.75 5.84
N GLY A 397 -3.05 14.39 6.19
CA GLY A 397 -3.20 15.14 7.42
C GLY A 397 -4.29 14.54 8.30
N ILE A 398 -4.02 14.40 9.59
CA ILE A 398 -5.03 14.02 10.60
C ILE A 398 -5.19 15.18 11.57
N ASN A 399 -6.43 15.50 11.92
CA ASN A 399 -6.76 16.44 12.99
C ASN A 399 -7.98 15.93 13.76
N THR A 400 -7.91 15.86 15.09
CA THR A 400 -9.09 15.59 15.91
C THR A 400 -10.01 16.80 15.89
N THR A 401 -11.19 16.66 15.30
CA THR A 401 -12.10 17.77 14.99
C THR A 401 -13.22 17.92 16.02
N ASN A 402 -13.69 16.83 16.63
CA ASN A 402 -14.81 16.87 17.57
C ASN A 402 -14.73 15.76 18.63
N ILE A 403 -15.24 16.03 19.84
CA ILE A 403 -15.37 15.07 20.94
C ILE A 403 -16.77 15.23 21.55
N ASP A 404 -17.59 14.20 21.41
CA ASP A 404 -18.97 14.17 21.93
C ASP A 404 -19.16 13.06 22.97
N TYR A 405 -20.22 13.17 23.77
CA TYR A 405 -20.66 12.13 24.71
C TYR A 405 -22.10 11.72 24.41
N VAL A 406 -22.31 10.43 24.18
CA VAL A 406 -23.62 9.84 23.92
C VAL A 406 -24.00 8.98 25.12
N THR A 407 -25.21 9.16 25.65
CA THR A 407 -25.70 8.39 26.80
C THR A 407 -26.82 7.45 26.40
N LYS A 408 -26.76 6.19 26.85
CA LYS A 408 -27.83 5.19 26.72
C LYS A 408 -28.23 4.71 28.11
N GLU A 409 -29.54 4.61 28.36
CA GLU A 409 -30.09 4.17 29.65
C GLU A 409 -31.02 2.98 29.44
N GLU A 410 -30.87 1.95 30.27
CA GLU A 410 -31.59 0.68 30.16
C GLU A 410 -32.05 0.20 31.54
N PRO A 411 -33.26 -0.38 31.68
CA PRO A 411 -33.71 -0.94 32.95
C PRO A 411 -32.84 -2.13 33.40
N LEU A 412 -32.65 -2.28 34.72
CA LEU A 412 -32.05 -3.49 35.30
C LEU A 412 -33.05 -4.66 35.30
N PRO A 413 -32.58 -5.91 35.10
CA PRO A 413 -33.44 -7.10 35.17
C PRO A 413 -34.16 -7.18 36.52
N THR A 414 -35.42 -7.60 36.52
CA THR A 414 -36.26 -7.74 37.73
C THR A 414 -35.74 -8.71 38.78
N SER A 415 -34.66 -9.46 38.49
CA SER A 415 -34.06 -10.49 39.34
C SER A 415 -32.67 -10.18 39.89
N ASP A 416 -32.17 -8.95 39.75
CA ASP A 416 -30.90 -8.48 40.38
C ASP A 416 -31.13 -7.73 41.69
#